data_AF-A0A2N0PRH1-F1
#
_entry.id   AF-A0A2N0PRH1-F1
#
_cell.length_a   1.000
_cell.length_b   1.000
_cell.length_c   1.000
_cell.angle_alpha   90.00
_cell.angle_beta   90.00
_cell.angle_gamma   90.00
#
_symmetry.space_group_name_H-M   'P 1'
#
loop_
_entity.id
_entity.type
_entity.pdbx_description
1 polymer ?
#
loop_
_entity_poly.entity_id
_entity_poly.type
_entity_poly.pdbx_seq_one_letter_code
_entity_poly.pdbx_strand_id
1 'polypeptide(L)'
;MGLSQSVYDSKPTVYGVMPYIAPEVLENEKYTYASDIYSFGIIMAEVSLGKPPYAEYPHDESLALAICNGLRPGLSAGTPEPYCELFRRCTDTVPEKRPSSEEIVTTIKAWLLFDEFEGAEMLRTPPDTTIHSEAFYTSRHLPVHNLSKSSNSGSNNFSQDSFPDSKLGQLSIPKSHSD
;
A
#
# COMPACT_ATOMS: atom_id res chain seq x y z
N MET A 1 6.65 -1.13 -16.49
CA MET A 1 5.24 -1.58 -16.33
C MET A 1 4.80 -2.16 -17.66
N GLY A 2 4.55 -3.47 -17.76
CA GLY A 2 4.36 -4.12 -19.07
C GLY A 2 3.99 -5.61 -18.95
N LEU A 3 2.95 -5.91 -18.17
CA LEU A 3 2.50 -7.30 -17.90
C LEU A 3 1.08 -7.57 -18.37
N SER A 4 0.56 -6.77 -19.32
CA SER A 4 -0.77 -7.02 -19.89
C SER A 4 -0.79 -8.40 -20.55
N GLN A 5 -1.50 -9.34 -19.94
CA GLN A 5 -1.73 -10.68 -20.46
C GLN A 5 -3.23 -10.90 -20.61
N SER A 6 -3.61 -11.62 -21.67
CA SER A 6 -4.98 -12.09 -21.81
C SER A 6 -5.26 -13.18 -20.78
N VAL A 7 -6.52 -13.31 -20.36
CA VAL A 7 -6.99 -14.13 -19.22
C VAL A 7 -6.80 -15.65 -19.42
N TYR A 8 -6.24 -16.08 -20.56
CA TYR A 8 -6.23 -17.45 -21.04
C TYR A 8 -4.84 -18.09 -20.93
N ASP A 9 -4.76 -19.13 -20.11
CA ASP A 9 -3.69 -20.15 -20.02
C ASP A 9 -2.26 -19.70 -19.69
N SER A 10 -1.96 -19.69 -18.38
CA SER A 10 -0.71 -20.28 -17.87
C SER A 10 -0.87 -20.56 -16.37
N LYS A 11 -0.07 -21.48 -15.83
CA LYS A 11 -0.02 -21.81 -14.40
C LYS A 11 0.05 -20.52 -13.56
N PRO A 12 -0.66 -20.41 -12.41
CA PRO A 12 -0.70 -19.18 -11.62
C PRO A 12 0.71 -18.87 -11.14
N THR A 13 1.33 -17.94 -11.85
CA THR A 13 2.71 -17.53 -11.64
C THR A 13 2.67 -16.04 -11.45
N VAL A 14 2.90 -15.59 -10.22
CA VAL A 14 2.82 -14.17 -9.91
C VAL A 14 4.10 -13.51 -10.41
N TYR A 15 3.95 -12.55 -11.31
CA TYR A 15 5.02 -11.74 -11.84
C TYR A 15 4.67 -10.27 -11.61
N GLY A 16 5.61 -9.47 -11.14
CA GLY A 16 5.35 -8.06 -10.85
C GLY A 16 6.40 -7.42 -9.96
N VAL A 17 6.11 -6.19 -9.53
CA VAL A 17 6.90 -5.45 -8.54
C VAL A 17 6.21 -5.58 -7.20
N MET A 18 6.71 -6.48 -6.34
CA MET A 18 6.02 -6.96 -5.13
C MET A 18 5.30 -5.86 -4.31
N PRO A 19 5.92 -4.71 -3.97
CA PRO A 19 5.26 -3.65 -3.20
C PRO A 19 3.93 -3.15 -3.74
N TYR A 20 3.70 -3.23 -5.05
CA TYR A 20 2.50 -2.70 -5.71
C TYR A 20 1.48 -3.80 -6.02
N ILE A 21 1.81 -5.07 -5.82
CA ILE A 21 0.91 -6.18 -6.15
C ILE A 21 -0.16 -6.30 -5.06
N ALA A 22 -1.42 -6.40 -5.48
CA ALA A 22 -2.55 -6.56 -4.59
C ALA A 22 -2.48 -7.89 -3.80
N PRO A 23 -2.99 -7.92 -2.55
CA PRO A 23 -2.88 -9.08 -1.68
C PRO A 23 -3.50 -10.35 -2.29
N GLU A 24 -4.64 -10.23 -2.96
CA GLU A 24 -5.29 -11.37 -3.62
C GLU A 24 -4.43 -11.95 -4.76
N VAL A 25 -3.69 -11.09 -5.47
CA VAL A 25 -2.79 -11.54 -6.54
C VAL A 25 -1.55 -12.21 -5.95
N LEU A 26 -1.02 -11.71 -4.83
CA LEU A 26 0.05 -12.40 -4.09
C LEU A 26 -0.41 -13.78 -3.62
N GLU A 27 -1.68 -13.95 -3.28
CA GLU A 27 -2.30 -15.23 -2.92
C GLU A 27 -2.58 -16.17 -4.12
N ASN A 28 -2.04 -15.84 -5.31
CA ASN A 28 -2.17 -16.58 -6.57
C ASN A 28 -3.51 -16.41 -7.29
N GLU A 29 -4.28 -15.37 -6.99
CA GLU A 29 -5.40 -14.99 -7.84
C GLU A 29 -4.94 -14.24 -9.11
N LYS A 30 -5.85 -14.11 -10.07
CA LYS A 30 -5.57 -13.39 -11.32
C LYS A 30 -5.58 -11.88 -11.05
N TYR A 31 -4.77 -11.16 -11.82
CA TYR A 31 -4.90 -9.71 -11.91
C TYR A 31 -6.30 -9.32 -12.41
N THR A 32 -6.86 -8.29 -11.78
CA THR A 32 -8.17 -7.70 -12.07
C THR A 32 -8.08 -6.17 -12.09
N TYR A 33 -9.14 -5.50 -12.55
CA TYR A 33 -9.24 -4.05 -12.41
C TYR A 33 -9.10 -3.60 -10.96
N ALA A 34 -9.65 -4.34 -9.99
CA ALA A 34 -9.50 -4.02 -8.57
C ALA A 34 -8.04 -4.12 -8.09
N SER A 35 -7.25 -5.04 -8.66
CA SER A 35 -5.81 -5.14 -8.35
C SER A 35 -4.99 -3.97 -8.91
N ASP A 36 -5.42 -3.39 -10.05
CA ASP A 36 -4.82 -2.16 -10.58
C ASP A 36 -5.16 -0.96 -9.68
N ILE A 37 -6.38 -0.91 -9.12
CA ILE A 37 -6.79 0.13 -8.15
C ILE A 37 -5.96 0.04 -6.85
N TYR A 38 -5.68 -1.17 -6.37
CA TYR A 38 -4.76 -1.36 -5.25
C TYR A 38 -3.37 -0.79 -5.56
N SER A 39 -2.82 -1.15 -6.73
CA SER A 39 -1.52 -0.65 -7.19
C SER A 39 -1.49 0.88 -7.24
N PHE A 40 -2.58 1.50 -7.69
CA PHE A 40 -2.75 2.96 -7.68
C PHE A 40 -2.74 3.52 -6.25
N GLY A 41 -3.41 2.88 -5.30
CA GLY A 41 -3.34 3.26 -3.88
C GLY A 41 -1.91 3.21 -3.32
N ILE A 42 -1.11 2.21 -3.68
CA ILE A 42 0.31 2.17 -3.29
C ILE A 42 1.11 3.32 -3.91
N ILE A 43 0.84 3.68 -5.18
CA ILE A 43 1.44 4.86 -5.82
C ILE A 43 1.03 6.15 -5.09
N MET A 44 -0.21 6.26 -4.61
CA MET A 44 -0.63 7.41 -3.81
C MET A 44 0.22 7.56 -2.54
N ALA A 45 0.51 6.45 -1.84
CA ALA A 45 1.39 6.50 -0.68
C ALA A 45 2.82 6.90 -1.04
N GLU A 46 3.36 6.42 -2.16
CA GLU A 46 4.67 6.83 -2.67
C GLU A 46 4.73 8.33 -2.96
N VAL A 47 3.68 8.90 -3.58
CA VAL A 47 3.58 10.35 -3.83
C VAL A 47 3.50 11.14 -2.53
N SER A 48 2.71 10.65 -1.57
CA SER A 48 2.57 11.29 -0.24
C SER A 48 3.88 11.26 0.56
N LEU A 49 4.58 10.13 0.60
CA LEU A 49 5.81 9.94 1.36
C LEU A 49 7.06 10.47 0.65
N GLY A 50 7.01 10.59 -0.69
CA GLY A 50 8.17 10.93 -1.52
C GLY A 50 9.23 9.82 -1.60
N LYS A 51 8.93 8.61 -1.15
CA LYS A 51 9.86 7.47 -1.17
C LYS A 51 9.16 6.16 -1.59
N PRO A 52 9.90 5.19 -2.15
CA PRO A 52 9.31 3.93 -2.58
C PRO A 52 8.62 3.18 -1.44
N PRO A 53 7.50 2.48 -1.72
CA PRO A 53 6.77 1.70 -0.72
C PRO A 53 7.66 0.57 -0.17
N TYR A 54 7.62 0.40 1.15
CA TYR A 54 8.37 -0.64 1.87
C TYR A 54 9.90 -0.62 1.67
N ALA A 55 10.50 0.54 1.36
CA ALA A 55 11.94 0.68 1.12
C ALA A 55 12.84 0.13 2.24
N GLU A 56 12.35 0.09 3.46
CA GLU A 56 13.11 -0.36 4.63
C GLU A 56 13.15 -1.89 4.80
N TYR A 57 12.41 -2.65 3.98
CA TYR A 57 12.21 -4.08 4.15
C TYR A 57 12.76 -4.89 2.96
N PRO A 58 13.26 -6.11 3.20
CA PRO A 58 13.52 -7.06 2.11
C PRO A 58 12.20 -7.38 1.39
N HIS A 59 12.22 -7.44 0.06
CA HIS A 59 11.03 -7.79 -0.73
C HIS A 59 10.89 -9.32 -0.86
N ASP A 60 10.76 -10.01 0.26
CA ASP A 60 10.70 -11.47 0.33
C ASP A 60 9.29 -12.01 0.64
N GLU A 61 9.18 -13.31 0.90
CA GLU A 61 7.92 -13.97 1.28
C GLU A 61 7.33 -13.40 2.58
N SER A 62 8.15 -12.92 3.51
CA SER A 62 7.67 -12.35 4.78
C SER A 62 6.95 -11.02 4.54
N LEU A 63 7.49 -10.15 3.67
CA LEU A 63 6.81 -8.93 3.29
C LEU A 63 5.49 -9.24 2.54
N ALA A 64 5.51 -10.22 1.63
CA ALA A 64 4.30 -10.64 0.92
C ALA A 64 3.21 -11.13 1.89
N LEU A 65 3.55 -11.98 2.87
CA LEU A 65 2.64 -12.41 3.94
C LEU A 65 2.10 -11.22 4.74
N ALA A 66 2.95 -10.27 5.10
CA ALA A 66 2.53 -9.09 5.85
C ALA A 66 1.51 -8.25 5.06
N ILE A 67 1.72 -8.07 3.74
CA ILE A 67 0.78 -7.36 2.85
C ILE A 67 -0.58 -8.08 2.79
N CYS A 68 -0.58 -9.40 2.63
CA CYS A 68 -1.79 -10.23 2.65
C CYS A 68 -2.53 -10.11 3.99
N ASN A 69 -1.79 -10.00 5.09
CA ASN A 69 -2.33 -9.79 6.45
C ASN A 69 -2.73 -8.34 6.77
N GLY A 70 -2.69 -7.44 5.78
CA GLY A 70 -3.19 -6.07 5.93
C GLY A 70 -2.12 -5.01 6.17
N LEU A 71 -0.83 -5.33 6.09
CA LEU A 71 0.22 -4.30 6.09
C LEU A 71 0.00 -3.34 4.91
N ARG A 72 0.05 -2.04 5.19
CA ARG A 72 -0.04 -0.96 4.19
C ARG A 72 1.09 0.05 4.43
N PRO A 73 1.56 0.75 3.39
CA PRO A 73 2.47 1.88 3.61
C PRO A 73 1.74 2.99 4.37
N GLY A 74 2.49 3.74 5.18
CA GLY A 74 1.97 4.96 5.79
C GLY A 74 1.80 6.10 4.78
N LEU A 75 1.21 7.20 5.22
CA LEU A 75 1.17 8.47 4.51
C LEU A 75 1.99 9.50 5.30
N SER A 76 2.48 10.54 4.63
CA SER A 76 3.23 11.61 5.30
C SER A 76 2.34 12.41 6.24
N ALA A 77 2.92 12.88 7.35
CA ALA A 77 2.25 13.82 8.24
C ALA A 77 1.82 15.06 7.43
N GLY A 78 0.56 15.49 7.59
CA GLY A 78 0.00 16.61 6.81
C GLY A 78 -0.62 16.22 5.48
N THR A 79 -0.61 14.93 5.10
CA THR A 79 -1.45 14.45 3.99
C THR A 79 -2.93 14.77 4.29
N PRO A 80 -3.65 15.49 3.40
CA PRO A 80 -5.03 15.88 3.68
C PRO A 80 -5.98 14.69 3.80
N GLU A 81 -6.98 14.79 4.66
CA GLU A 81 -7.89 13.67 4.95
C GLU A 81 -8.64 13.11 3.72
N PRO A 82 -9.10 13.92 2.73
CA PRO A 82 -9.70 13.38 1.52
C PRO A 82 -8.76 12.42 0.76
N TYR A 83 -7.46 12.74 0.75
CA TYR A 83 -6.43 11.90 0.14
C TYR A 83 -6.22 10.61 0.92
N CYS A 84 -6.16 10.70 2.25
CA CYS A 84 -6.07 9.55 3.15
C CYS A 84 -7.25 8.60 2.96
N GLU A 85 -8.46 9.13 2.85
CA GLU A 85 -9.67 8.34 2.66
C GLU A 85 -9.67 7.61 1.31
N LEU A 86 -9.32 8.30 0.23
CA LEU A 86 -9.20 7.66 -1.08
C LEU A 86 -8.11 6.57 -1.07
N PHE A 87 -6.97 6.82 -0.44
CA PHE A 87 -5.91 5.81 -0.26
C PHE A 87 -6.40 4.56 0.48
N ARG A 88 -7.11 4.72 1.61
CA ARG A 88 -7.68 3.60 2.37
C ARG A 88 -8.66 2.79 1.51
N ARG A 89 -9.55 3.46 0.78
CA ARG A 89 -10.50 2.80 -0.14
C ARG A 89 -9.79 2.05 -1.28
N CYS A 90 -8.78 2.65 -1.90
CA CYS A 90 -8.00 2.00 -2.96
C CYS A 90 -7.25 0.76 -2.47
N THR A 91 -6.80 0.76 -1.21
CA THR A 91 -5.99 -0.31 -0.61
C THR A 91 -6.76 -1.27 0.30
N ASP A 92 -8.11 -1.26 0.23
CA ASP A 92 -8.97 -2.16 1.00
C ASP A 92 -8.61 -3.64 0.68
N THR A 93 -8.59 -4.46 1.73
CA THR A 93 -8.31 -5.90 1.62
C THR A 93 -9.37 -6.61 0.78
N VAL A 94 -10.62 -6.14 0.79
CA VAL A 94 -11.72 -6.68 -0.02
C VAL A 94 -11.73 -5.98 -1.39
N PRO A 95 -11.40 -6.68 -2.50
CA PRO A 95 -11.30 -6.06 -3.83
C PRO A 95 -12.56 -5.32 -4.28
N GLU A 96 -13.74 -5.81 -3.91
CA GLU A 96 -15.04 -5.24 -4.29
C GLU A 96 -15.36 -3.92 -3.58
N LYS A 97 -14.67 -3.60 -2.48
CA LYS A 97 -14.83 -2.32 -1.77
C LYS A 97 -13.98 -1.20 -2.37
N ARG A 98 -13.03 -1.55 -3.24
CA ARG A 98 -12.17 -0.58 -3.91
C ARG A 98 -12.99 0.23 -4.91
N PRO A 99 -12.74 1.54 -5.05
CA PRO A 99 -13.46 2.38 -5.99
C PRO A 99 -13.15 1.97 -7.44
N SER A 100 -14.08 2.20 -8.34
CA SER A 100 -13.79 2.15 -9.78
C SER A 100 -12.84 3.28 -10.20
N SER A 101 -12.16 3.10 -11.33
CA SER A 101 -11.32 4.16 -11.91
C SER A 101 -12.13 5.42 -12.25
N GLU A 102 -13.42 5.29 -12.61
CA GLU A 102 -14.32 6.41 -12.85
C GLU A 102 -14.61 7.21 -11.56
N GLU A 103 -14.87 6.52 -10.45
CA GLU A 103 -15.03 7.17 -9.14
C GLU A 103 -13.75 7.91 -8.74
N ILE A 104 -12.58 7.28 -8.87
CA ILE A 104 -11.29 7.92 -8.58
C ILE A 104 -11.11 9.20 -9.39
N VAL A 105 -11.34 9.15 -10.70
CA VAL A 105 -11.22 10.31 -11.58
C VAL A 105 -12.20 11.41 -11.19
N THR A 106 -13.42 11.04 -10.80
CA THR A 106 -14.44 11.98 -10.35
C THR A 106 -14.03 12.66 -9.04
N THR A 107 -13.55 11.89 -8.07
CA THR A 107 -13.03 12.39 -6.79
C THR A 107 -11.85 13.34 -6.99
N ILE A 108 -10.85 12.96 -7.78
CA ILE A 108 -9.67 13.81 -8.04
C ILE A 108 -10.07 15.09 -8.78
N LYS A 109 -10.99 15.02 -9.74
CA LYS A 109 -11.51 16.22 -10.42
C LYS A 109 -12.24 17.16 -9.47
N ALA A 110 -13.03 16.62 -8.54
CA ALA A 110 -13.71 17.44 -7.53
C ALA A 110 -12.70 18.21 -6.69
N TRP A 111 -11.62 17.56 -6.24
CA TRP A 111 -10.55 18.21 -5.48
C TRP A 111 -9.91 19.38 -6.23
N LEU A 112 -9.65 19.21 -7.53
CA LEU A 112 -9.08 20.25 -8.39
C LEU A 112 -10.03 21.43 -8.65
N LEU A 113 -11.34 21.21 -8.57
CA LEU A 113 -12.37 22.22 -8.84
C LEU A 113 -12.80 23.00 -7.60
N PHE A 114 -12.75 22.36 -6.42
CA PHE A 114 -13.23 22.94 -5.16
C PHE A 114 -12.11 23.32 -4.18
N ASP A 115 -10.85 23.20 -4.61
CA ASP A 115 -9.65 23.55 -3.83
C ASP A 115 -9.63 22.89 -2.44
N GLU A 116 -10.03 21.61 -2.38
CA GLU A 116 -10.12 20.82 -1.13
C GLU A 116 -8.75 20.60 -0.45
N PHE A 117 -7.67 21.09 -1.06
CA PHE A 117 -6.30 20.98 -0.58
C PHE A 117 -5.62 22.33 -0.33
N GLU A 118 -6.36 23.44 -0.20
CA GLU A 118 -5.77 24.73 0.23
C GLU A 118 -4.95 24.55 1.52
N GLY A 119 -3.68 24.98 1.49
CA GLY A 119 -2.79 24.91 2.65
C GLY A 119 -2.13 23.55 2.90
N ALA A 120 -2.30 22.57 2.00
CA ALA A 120 -1.50 21.35 2.01
C ALA A 120 -0.04 21.68 1.68
N GLU A 121 0.77 21.94 2.71
CA GLU A 121 2.21 22.00 2.53
C GLU A 121 2.73 20.58 2.30
N MET A 122 3.18 20.31 1.07
CA MET A 122 4.01 19.14 0.82
C MET A 122 5.27 19.32 1.66
N LEU A 123 5.34 18.64 2.81
CA LEU A 123 6.52 18.62 3.68
C LEU A 123 7.69 18.11 2.83
N ARG A 124 8.44 19.05 2.24
CA ARG A 124 9.66 18.79 1.49
C ARG A 124 10.79 18.48 2.47
N THR A 125 10.59 17.49 3.34
CA THR A 125 11.74 16.79 3.89
C THR A 125 12.42 16.10 2.71
N PRO A 126 13.73 16.26 2.51
CA PRO A 126 14.43 15.47 1.49
C PRO A 126 14.08 14.00 1.73
N PRO A 127 13.62 13.27 0.70
CA PRO A 127 13.18 11.91 0.89
C PRO A 127 14.35 11.11 1.46
N ASP A 128 14.09 10.37 2.53
CA ASP A 128 15.01 9.35 3.00
C ASP A 128 15.08 8.29 1.89
N THR A 129 16.20 8.29 1.16
CA THR A 129 16.45 7.40 0.01
C THR A 129 17.13 6.10 0.44
N THR A 130 17.19 5.82 1.75
CA THR A 130 17.73 4.56 2.24
C THR A 130 16.81 3.43 1.76
N ILE A 131 17.36 2.57 0.90
CA ILE A 131 16.66 1.41 0.35
C ILE A 131 17.40 0.18 0.85
N HIS A 132 16.68 -0.75 1.47
CA HIS A 132 17.23 -2.03 1.89
C HIS A 132 17.87 -2.74 0.71
N SER A 133 19.04 -3.35 0.89
CA SER A 133 19.78 -3.99 -0.23
C SER A 133 19.02 -5.12 -0.93
N GLU A 134 18.01 -5.67 -0.26
CA GLU A 134 17.12 -6.72 -0.77
C GLU A 134 15.72 -6.20 -1.16
N ALA A 135 15.54 -4.88 -1.24
CA ALA A 135 14.37 -4.25 -1.81
C ALA A 135 14.52 -4.12 -3.34
N PHE A 136 13.64 -4.80 -4.07
CA PHE A 136 13.64 -4.82 -5.54
C PHE A 136 12.39 -4.16 -6.10
N TYR A 137 12.58 -3.09 -6.87
CA TYR A 137 11.53 -2.33 -7.54
C TYR A 137 11.40 -2.63 -9.04
N THR A 138 12.04 -3.72 -9.47
CA THR A 138 11.94 -4.23 -10.84
C THR A 138 11.05 -5.46 -10.90
N SER A 139 10.32 -5.59 -12.00
CA SER A 139 9.39 -6.71 -12.17
C SER A 139 10.12 -8.04 -12.21
N ARG A 140 9.66 -9.01 -11.42
CA ARG A 140 10.26 -10.35 -11.34
C ARG A 140 9.21 -11.42 -11.03
N HIS A 141 9.60 -12.67 -11.25
CA HIS A 141 8.84 -13.83 -10.79
C HIS A 141 8.87 -13.89 -9.26
N LEU A 142 7.70 -13.98 -8.63
CA LEU A 142 7.57 -14.08 -7.18
C LEU A 142 7.24 -15.53 -6.79
N PRO A 143 8.08 -16.19 -5.98
CA PRO A 143 7.83 -17.55 -5.54
C PRO A 143 6.79 -17.59 -4.39
N VAL A 144 5.53 -17.25 -4.68
CA VAL A 144 4.45 -17.13 -3.68
C VAL A 144 3.63 -18.43 -3.49
N HIS A 145 4.15 -19.58 -3.91
CA HIS A 145 3.37 -20.82 -4.04
C HIS A 145 2.86 -21.45 -2.71
N ASN A 146 3.19 -20.86 -1.55
CA ASN A 146 2.87 -21.40 -0.23
C ASN A 146 2.17 -20.43 0.74
N LEU A 147 1.86 -19.19 0.37
CA LEU A 147 1.23 -18.21 1.27
C LEU A 147 -0.11 -18.74 1.84
N SER A 148 -0.93 -19.38 1.00
CA SER A 148 -2.25 -19.91 1.38
C SER A 148 -2.22 -21.18 2.25
N LYS A 149 -1.08 -21.86 2.39
CA LYS A 149 -0.95 -23.07 3.22
C LYS A 149 -0.52 -22.77 4.65
N SER A 150 0.05 -21.59 4.91
CA SER A 150 0.56 -21.24 6.25
C SER A 150 -0.53 -20.86 7.25
N SER A 151 -1.77 -20.62 6.81
CA SER A 151 -2.90 -20.29 7.68
C SER A 151 -3.52 -21.50 8.40
N ASN A 152 -3.03 -22.73 8.18
CA ASN A 152 -3.58 -23.95 8.78
C ASN A 152 -2.61 -24.85 9.57
N SER A 153 -1.43 -24.38 9.98
CA SER A 153 -0.66 -25.11 11.01
C SER A 153 0.07 -24.20 11.99
N GLY A 154 -0.40 -24.21 13.23
CA GLY A 154 0.38 -23.87 14.40
C GLY A 154 0.58 -22.37 14.63
N SER A 155 0.14 -21.92 15.81
CA SER A 155 0.48 -20.64 16.40
C SER A 155 2.01 -20.43 16.42
N ASN A 156 2.55 -19.81 15.38
CA ASN A 156 3.82 -19.12 15.46
C ASN A 156 3.48 -17.64 15.58
N ASN A 157 3.77 -17.09 16.75
CA ASN A 157 3.72 -15.67 17.04
C ASN A 157 4.67 -14.95 16.07
N PHE A 158 4.17 -14.56 14.90
CA PHE A 158 4.81 -13.51 14.12
C PHE A 158 4.45 -12.22 14.83
N SER A 159 5.29 -11.83 15.78
CA SER A 159 5.04 -10.64 16.58
C SER A 159 4.85 -9.45 15.64
N GLN A 160 3.76 -8.74 15.90
CA GLN A 160 3.48 -7.39 15.41
C GLN A 160 4.65 -6.41 15.73
N ASP A 161 5.61 -6.84 16.56
CA ASP A 161 6.88 -6.18 16.87
C ASP A 161 7.92 -6.18 15.71
N SER A 162 7.72 -6.98 14.66
CA SER A 162 8.66 -7.08 13.50
C SER A 162 8.54 -5.90 12.52
N PHE A 163 7.37 -5.27 12.51
CA PHE A 163 7.06 -4.08 11.73
C PHE A 163 6.62 -3.06 12.76
N PRO A 164 7.49 -2.12 13.17
CA PRO A 164 7.09 -1.16 14.19
C PRO A 164 5.86 -0.43 13.68
N ASP A 165 4.74 -0.60 14.41
CA ASP A 165 3.57 0.25 14.29
C ASP A 165 4.10 1.68 14.18
N SER A 166 3.74 2.35 13.08
CA SER A 166 4.02 3.76 12.90
C SER A 166 3.75 4.45 14.22
N LYS A 167 4.81 4.97 14.88
CA LYS A 167 4.70 5.73 16.12
C LYS A 167 3.83 6.95 15.83
N LEU A 168 2.52 6.79 15.96
CA LEU A 168 1.61 7.86 16.33
C LEU A 168 1.89 8.14 17.79
N GLY A 169 2.94 8.95 18.01
CA GLY A 169 3.17 9.59 19.28
C GLY A 169 1.95 10.44 19.59
N GLN A 170 1.20 10.01 20.61
CA GLN A 170 0.20 10.84 21.26
C GLN A 170 0.88 12.13 21.73
N LEU A 171 0.65 13.24 21.02
CA LEU A 171 0.96 14.55 21.56
C LEU A 171 -0.26 14.99 22.38
N SER A 172 -0.10 14.93 23.69
CA SER A 172 -1.09 15.38 24.67
C SER A 172 -1.48 16.83 24.42
N ILE A 173 -2.77 17.09 24.27
CA ILE A 173 -3.33 18.44 24.25
C ILE A 173 -3.08 19.08 25.63
N PRO A 174 -2.37 20.22 25.74
CA PRO A 174 -2.29 20.93 27.00
C PRO A 174 -3.67 21.47 27.36
N LYS A 175 -4.17 21.11 28.55
CA LYS A 175 -5.38 21.69 29.14
C LYS A 175 -5.16 23.21 29.25
N SER A 176 -6.02 23.98 28.61
CA SER A 176 -6.16 25.40 28.91
C SER A 176 -6.65 25.54 30.35
N HIS A 177 -5.85 26.19 31.19
CA HIS A 177 -6.32 26.71 32.46
C HIS A 177 -7.27 27.88 32.19
N SER A 178 -8.50 27.72 32.67
CA SER A 178 -9.42 28.81 32.95
C SER A 178 -8.93 29.54 34.21
N ASP A 179 -8.73 30.83 34.10
CA ASP A 179 -8.91 31.83 35.15
C ASP A 179 -9.56 33.07 34.51
#